data_AF-D0USF9-F1
#
_entry.id   AF-D0USF9-F1
#
_cell.length_a   1.000
_cell.length_b   1.000
_cell.length_c   1.000
_cell.angle_alpha   90.00
_cell.angle_beta   90.00
_cell.angle_gamma   90.00
#
_symmetry.space_group_name_H-M   'P 1'
#
loop_
_entity.id
_entity.type
_entity.pdbx_description
1 polymer ?
#
loop_
_entity_poly.entity_id
_entity_poly.type
_entity_poly.pdbx_seq_one_letter_code
_entity_poly.pdbx_strand_id
1 'polypeptide(L)'
;IKACADKLKREMEDYGCPPVFPDNEDDEEIKEKAEVDLVPKDKSKGKKSKAAAKTGAAKYQWQIMQSLGLSNSEIVKFADSNHWLDYFPPLAKKDLSSMGLHVDWRRTFITTDANPFYDSFVRWQFLHLKDRKKVQYGKRYTVFSPKDN
;
A
#
# COMPACT_ATOMS: atom_id res chain seq x y z
N ILE A 1 2.02 -3.09 -1.11
CA ILE A 1 3.43 -2.82 -0.74
C ILE A 1 4.30 -2.77 -2.00
N LYS A 2 4.55 -3.91 -2.67
CA LYS A 2 5.44 -3.97 -3.84
C LYS A 2 5.11 -2.98 -4.97
N ALA A 3 3.87 -2.94 -5.43
CA ALA A 3 3.44 -1.97 -6.46
C ALA A 3 3.66 -0.49 -6.07
N CYS A 4 3.50 -0.13 -4.79
CA CYS A 4 3.76 1.24 -4.33
C CYS A 4 5.25 1.54 -4.27
N ALA A 5 6.06 0.57 -3.82
CA ALA A 5 7.52 0.67 -3.81
C ALA A 5 8.08 0.79 -5.24
N ASP A 6 7.56 0.00 -6.18
CA ASP A 6 7.98 0.05 -7.59
C ASP A 6 7.54 1.35 -8.26
N LYS A 7 6.36 1.88 -7.93
CA LYS A 7 5.92 3.22 -8.37
C LYS A 7 6.87 4.31 -7.86
N LEU A 8 7.25 4.25 -6.59
CA LEU A 8 8.17 5.20 -5.98
C LEU A 8 9.57 5.10 -6.61
N LYS A 9 10.06 3.88 -6.85
CA LYS A 9 11.32 3.63 -7.55
C LYS A 9 11.32 4.26 -8.95
N ARG A 10 10.22 4.08 -9.71
CA ARG A 10 10.06 4.69 -11.02
C ARG A 10 10.03 6.22 -10.96
N GLU A 11 9.28 6.80 -10.02
CA GLU A 11 9.23 8.25 -9.84
C GLU A 11 10.63 8.83 -9.52
N MET A 12 11.45 8.11 -8.75
CA MET A 12 12.83 8.51 -8.48
C MET A 12 13.74 8.42 -9.71
N GLU A 13 13.57 7.39 -10.55
CA GLU A 13 14.33 7.21 -11.80
C GLU A 13 13.96 8.28 -12.84
N ASP A 14 12.67 8.61 -12.96
CA ASP A 14 12.15 9.53 -13.97
C ASP A 14 12.35 11.01 -13.58
N TYR A 15 12.21 11.37 -12.29
CA TYR A 15 12.18 12.76 -11.83
C TYR A 15 13.33 13.16 -10.88
N GLY A 16 14.17 12.21 -10.47
CA GLY A 16 15.32 12.45 -9.58
C GLY A 16 15.02 12.31 -8.09
N CYS A 17 16.01 12.68 -7.25
CA CYS A 17 15.94 12.61 -5.79
C CYS A 17 16.56 13.85 -5.14
N PRO A 18 15.78 14.85 -4.69
CA PRO A 18 14.32 14.87 -4.64
C PRO A 18 13.67 15.03 -6.04
N PRO A 19 12.51 14.40 -6.29
CA PRO A 19 11.87 14.46 -7.60
C PRO A 19 11.31 15.84 -7.90
N VAL A 20 11.55 16.33 -9.11
CA VAL A 20 10.93 17.55 -9.65
C VAL A 20 9.88 17.14 -10.66
N PHE A 21 8.61 17.20 -10.24
CA PHE A 21 7.48 16.85 -11.10
C PHE A 21 7.12 18.03 -12.02
N PRO A 22 6.63 17.78 -13.25
CA PRO A 22 6.14 18.85 -14.11
C PRO A 22 4.86 19.46 -13.51
N ASP A 23 4.85 20.78 -13.32
CA ASP A 23 3.64 21.53 -12.98
C ASP A 23 2.62 21.37 -14.13
N ASN A 24 1.52 20.67 -13.87
CA ASN A 24 0.42 20.58 -14.83
C ASN A 24 -0.81 21.28 -14.23
N GLU A 25 -1.57 21.99 -15.06
CA GLU A 25 -2.78 22.75 -14.67
C GLU A 25 -3.82 21.92 -13.91
N ASP A 26 -3.76 20.58 -14.00
CA ASP A 26 -4.57 19.64 -13.23
C ASP A 26 -4.32 19.68 -11.70
N ASP A 27 -3.19 20.20 -11.24
CA ASP A 27 -2.82 20.24 -9.82
C ASP A 27 -3.66 21.26 -9.02
N GLU A 28 -4.19 22.30 -9.68
CA GLU A 28 -5.17 23.22 -9.09
C GLU A 28 -6.55 22.55 -8.95
N GLU A 29 -6.99 21.80 -9.96
CA GLU A 29 -8.26 21.06 -9.90
C GLU A 29 -8.27 19.99 -8.79
N ILE A 30 -7.12 19.37 -8.48
CA ILE A 30 -7.03 18.34 -7.43
C ILE A 30 -7.11 18.97 -6.03
N LYS A 31 -6.51 20.15 -5.83
CA LYS A 31 -6.62 20.91 -4.57
C LYS A 31 -8.05 21.36 -4.31
N GLU A 32 -8.73 21.92 -5.32
CA GLU A 32 -10.13 22.32 -5.19
C GLU A 32 -11.06 21.12 -4.91
N LYS A 33 -10.85 19.98 -5.59
CA LYS A 33 -11.66 18.76 -5.35
C LYS A 33 -11.47 18.18 -3.95
N ALA A 34 -10.28 18.32 -3.35
CA ALA A 34 -10.01 17.86 -1.99
C ALA A 34 -10.67 18.74 -0.91
N GLU A 35 -10.75 20.06 -1.12
CA GLU A 35 -11.42 20.98 -0.19
C GLU A 35 -12.96 20.86 -0.23
N VAL A 36 -13.54 20.60 -1.41
CA VAL A 36 -15.00 20.48 -1.59
C VAL A 36 -15.58 19.21 -0.92
N ASP A 37 -14.80 18.14 -0.78
CA ASP A 37 -15.24 16.86 -0.17
C ASP A 37 -15.23 16.85 1.38
N LEU A 38 -14.76 17.93 2.03
CA LEU A 38 -14.84 18.13 3.49
C LEU A 38 -16.24 18.55 3.97
N VAL A 39 -17.13 18.94 3.04
CA VAL A 39 -18.54 19.26 3.35
C VAL A 39 -19.38 17.98 3.21
N PRO A 40 -20.01 17.46 4.28
CA PRO A 40 -20.76 16.21 4.19
C PRO A 40 -21.94 16.31 3.21
N LYS A 41 -21.84 15.66 2.04
CA LYS A 41 -22.98 15.41 1.14
C LYS A 41 -23.52 14.00 1.31
N ASP A 42 -24.85 13.91 1.26
CA ASP A 42 -25.70 12.74 1.49
C ASP A 42 -25.26 11.50 0.67
N LYS A 43 -25.10 10.36 1.34
CA LYS A 43 -24.43 9.13 0.85
C LYS A 43 -25.31 8.24 -0.04
N SER A 44 -26.37 8.77 -0.64
CA SER A 44 -27.41 7.97 -1.31
C SER A 44 -27.25 7.80 -2.83
N LYS A 45 -26.20 8.33 -3.49
CA LYS A 45 -25.97 8.11 -4.94
C LYS A 45 -24.54 7.70 -5.33
N GLY A 46 -24.38 6.41 -5.63
CA GLY A 46 -23.72 5.87 -6.84
C GLY A 46 -22.20 6.06 -7.04
N LYS A 47 -21.44 4.97 -6.78
CA LYS A 47 -20.12 4.55 -7.34
C LYS A 47 -18.96 5.54 -7.56
N LYS A 48 -19.15 6.80 -7.93
CA LYS A 48 -18.09 7.79 -8.20
C LYS A 48 -17.44 8.37 -6.93
N SER A 49 -18.18 8.45 -5.81
CA SER A 49 -17.68 9.05 -4.56
C SER A 49 -16.57 8.23 -3.88
N LYS A 50 -16.47 6.91 -4.11
CA LYS A 50 -15.42 6.07 -3.52
C LYS A 50 -14.07 6.16 -4.24
N ALA A 51 -14.05 6.56 -5.51
CA ALA A 51 -12.81 6.72 -6.28
C ALA A 51 -12.13 8.05 -5.91
N ALA A 52 -12.92 9.14 -5.89
CA ALA A 52 -12.46 10.47 -5.48
C ALA A 52 -11.90 10.47 -4.05
N ALA A 53 -12.59 9.84 -3.08
CA ALA A 53 -12.12 9.74 -1.70
C ALA A 53 -10.87 8.86 -1.50
N LYS A 54 -10.44 8.08 -2.50
CA LYS A 54 -9.24 7.22 -2.44
C LYS A 54 -8.04 7.82 -3.17
N THR A 55 -8.27 8.68 -4.15
CA THR A 55 -7.25 9.57 -4.72
C THR A 55 -7.19 10.81 -3.83
N GLY A 56 -6.41 10.75 -2.74
CA GLY A 56 -6.06 11.97 -1.99
C GLY A 56 -5.42 13.01 -2.90
N ALA A 57 -5.25 14.25 -2.40
CA ALA A 57 -4.76 15.41 -3.16
C ALA A 57 -3.36 15.25 -3.81
N ALA A 58 -2.70 14.10 -3.65
CA ALA A 58 -1.36 13.81 -4.15
C ALA A 58 -1.41 12.85 -5.36
N LYS A 59 -0.90 13.33 -6.50
CA LYS A 59 -0.84 12.60 -7.78
C LYS A 59 0.28 11.55 -7.79
N TYR A 60 1.39 11.87 -7.11
CA TYR A 60 2.60 11.04 -7.05
C TYR A 60 2.72 10.30 -5.72
N GLN A 61 3.30 9.09 -5.75
CA GLN A 61 3.53 8.31 -4.55
C GLN A 61 4.49 9.03 -3.60
N TRP A 62 5.49 9.73 -4.14
CA TRP A 62 6.42 10.56 -3.36
C TRP A 62 5.70 11.61 -2.52
N GLN A 63 4.73 12.32 -3.09
CA GLN A 63 3.94 13.35 -2.38
C GLN A 63 3.09 12.75 -1.25
N ILE A 64 2.54 11.55 -1.45
CA ILE A 64 1.80 10.81 -0.39
C ILE A 64 2.75 10.46 0.77
N MET A 65 3.99 10.11 0.48
CA MET A 65 4.98 9.80 1.52
C MET A 65 5.41 11.05 2.28
N GLN A 66 5.50 12.21 1.61
CA GLN A 66 5.74 13.50 2.27
C GLN A 66 4.57 13.91 3.18
N SER A 67 3.32 13.67 2.78
CA SER A 67 2.15 13.98 3.61
C SER A 67 2.05 13.13 4.87
N LEU A 68 2.70 11.96 4.89
CA LEU A 68 2.91 11.14 6.10
C LEU A 68 3.97 11.73 7.05
N GLY A 69 4.59 12.87 6.71
CA GLY A 69 5.61 13.54 7.51
C GLY A 69 7.02 12.96 7.39
N LEU A 70 7.28 12.16 6.34
CA LEU A 70 8.60 11.56 6.11
C LEU A 70 9.56 12.54 5.43
N SER A 71 10.83 12.49 5.82
CA SER A 71 11.89 13.26 5.16
C SER A 71 12.24 12.66 3.79
N ASN A 72 12.67 13.50 2.83
CA ASN A 72 13.06 13.04 1.49
C ASN A 72 14.11 11.91 1.53
N SER A 73 15.06 11.95 2.46
CA SER A 73 16.07 10.91 2.66
C SER A 73 15.51 9.57 3.16
N GLU A 74 14.40 9.58 3.90
CA GLU A 74 13.73 8.38 4.35
C GLU A 74 12.85 7.79 3.25
N ILE A 75 12.16 8.64 2.48
CA ILE A 75 11.29 8.23 1.36
C ILE A 75 12.05 7.37 0.35
N VAL A 76 13.33 7.70 0.07
CA VAL A 76 14.23 6.91 -0.78
C VAL A 76 14.30 5.43 -0.35
N LYS A 77 14.32 5.16 0.95
CA LYS A 77 14.44 3.78 1.48
C LYS A 77 13.19 2.96 1.19
N PHE A 78 12.04 3.60 0.97
CA PHE A 78 10.79 2.93 0.59
C PHE A 78 10.74 2.49 -0.88
N ALA A 79 11.77 2.77 -1.68
CA ALA A 79 11.94 2.12 -2.97
C ALA A 79 12.18 0.60 -2.80
N ASP A 80 12.76 0.17 -1.67
CA ASP A 80 12.80 -1.24 -1.29
C ASP A 80 11.52 -1.64 -0.57
N SER A 81 10.84 -2.67 -1.08
CA SER A 81 9.65 -3.25 -0.46
C SER A 81 9.88 -3.79 0.95
N ASN A 82 11.09 -4.23 1.28
CA ASN A 82 11.39 -4.74 2.62
C ASN A 82 11.33 -3.64 3.68
N HIS A 83 11.76 -2.43 3.35
CA HIS A 83 11.73 -1.31 4.29
C HIS A 83 10.31 -0.99 4.79
N TRP A 84 9.29 -1.24 3.97
CA TRP A 84 7.89 -1.11 4.38
C TRP A 84 7.51 -2.08 5.50
N LEU A 85 8.07 -3.29 5.48
CA LEU A 85 7.83 -4.34 6.48
C LEU A 85 8.53 -4.03 7.80
N ASP A 86 9.59 -3.23 7.79
CA ASP A 86 10.27 -2.80 9.01
C ASP A 86 9.66 -1.53 9.60
N TYR A 87 9.21 -0.61 8.74
CA TYR A 87 8.75 0.71 9.17
C TYR A 87 7.32 0.72 9.69
N PHE A 88 6.36 0.15 8.96
CA PHE A 88 4.95 0.29 9.29
C PHE A 88 4.44 -0.64 10.41
N PRO A 89 4.88 -1.91 10.53
CA PRO A 89 4.36 -2.79 11.59
C PRO A 89 4.61 -2.29 13.02
N PRO A 90 5.79 -1.72 13.37
CA PRO A 90 5.99 -1.09 14.67
C PRO A 90 5.08 0.12 14.92
N LEU A 91 4.83 0.94 13.90
CA LEU A 91 3.92 2.08 13.99
C LEU A 91 2.47 1.62 14.25
N ALA A 92 1.99 0.63 13.49
CA ALA A 92 0.67 0.05 13.70
C ALA A 92 0.52 -0.50 15.13
N LYS A 93 1.55 -1.16 15.68
CA LYS A 93 1.54 -1.61 17.07
C LYS A 93 1.43 -0.45 18.07
N LYS A 94 2.17 0.63 17.84
CA LYS A 94 2.14 1.84 18.67
C LYS A 94 0.74 2.48 18.66
N ASP A 95 0.12 2.59 17.48
CA ASP A 95 -1.20 3.19 17.31
C ASP A 95 -2.31 2.34 17.94
N LEU A 96 -2.24 1.02 17.77
CA LEU A 96 -3.20 0.11 18.40
C LEU A 96 -3.03 0.07 19.93
N SER A 97 -1.81 0.28 20.43
CA SER A 97 -1.54 0.40 21.86
C SER A 97 -2.06 1.72 22.43
N SER A 98 -1.88 2.83 21.71
CA SER A 98 -2.42 4.15 22.12
C SER A 98 -3.94 4.19 22.08
N MET A 99 -4.56 3.44 21.18
CA MET A 99 -6.01 3.21 21.15
C MET A 99 -6.52 2.43 22.38
N GLY A 100 -5.65 1.70 23.09
CA GLY A 100 -6.02 0.93 24.29
C GLY A 100 -6.61 -0.45 24.01
N LEU A 101 -6.27 -1.07 22.88
CA LEU A 101 -6.76 -2.41 22.55
C LEU A 101 -6.16 -3.49 23.46
N HIS A 102 -7.01 -4.40 23.95
CA HIS A 102 -6.60 -5.56 24.76
C HIS A 102 -6.09 -6.71 23.89
N VAL A 103 -4.87 -6.56 23.35
CA VAL A 103 -4.23 -7.54 22.44
C VAL A 103 -3.02 -8.19 23.11
N ASP A 104 -2.86 -9.51 22.93
CA ASP A 104 -1.63 -10.22 23.32
C ASP A 104 -0.54 -10.03 22.25
N TRP A 105 0.33 -9.05 22.47
CA TRP A 105 1.43 -8.69 21.57
C TRP A 105 2.48 -9.78 21.34
N ARG A 106 2.50 -10.84 22.15
CA ARG A 106 3.41 -11.98 21.94
C ARG A 106 3.03 -12.82 20.73
N ARG A 107 1.81 -12.63 20.21
CA ARG A 107 1.27 -13.34 19.04
C ARG A 107 1.34 -12.51 17.76
N THR A 108 2.11 -11.41 17.76
CA THR A 108 2.31 -10.58 16.57
C THR A 108 3.31 -11.24 15.62
N PHE A 109 3.02 -11.22 14.33
CA PHE A 109 3.89 -11.76 13.28
C PHE A 109 3.68 -11.03 11.94
N ILE A 110 4.64 -11.16 11.04
CA ILE A 110 4.57 -10.69 9.65
C ILE A 110 4.20 -11.86 8.74
N THR A 111 3.46 -11.59 7.65
CA THR A 111 2.87 -12.61 6.75
C THR A 111 3.68 -12.93 5.51
N THR A 112 4.76 -12.20 5.26
CA THR A 112 5.68 -12.44 4.14
C THR A 112 6.71 -13.51 4.48
N ASP A 113 7.49 -13.90 3.49
CA ASP A 113 8.66 -14.78 3.60
C ASP A 113 9.75 -14.27 4.56
N ALA A 114 9.72 -12.98 4.92
CA ALA A 114 10.55 -12.40 5.98
C ALA A 114 10.36 -13.10 7.34
N ASN A 115 9.21 -13.76 7.57
CA ASN A 115 8.98 -14.58 8.76
C ASN A 115 9.06 -16.08 8.43
N PRO A 116 10.18 -16.75 8.76
CA PRO A 116 10.38 -18.16 8.41
C PRO A 116 9.38 -19.11 9.10
N PHE A 117 8.88 -18.75 10.30
CA PHE A 117 7.89 -19.58 11.00
C PHE A 117 6.55 -19.58 10.29
N TYR A 118 6.09 -18.40 9.87
CA TYR A 118 4.82 -18.26 9.15
C TYR A 118 4.92 -18.82 7.73
N ASP A 119 6.04 -18.61 7.04
CA ASP A 119 6.29 -19.22 5.73
C ASP A 119 6.28 -20.76 5.82
N SER A 120 6.93 -21.34 6.83
CA SER A 120 6.88 -22.79 7.08
C SER A 120 5.46 -23.29 7.32
N PHE A 121 4.66 -22.57 8.11
CA PHE A 121 3.25 -22.88 8.35
C PHE A 121 2.42 -22.86 7.05
N VAL A 122 2.59 -21.84 6.22
CA VAL A 122 1.87 -21.73 4.92
C VAL A 122 2.32 -22.85 3.96
N ARG A 123 3.61 -23.17 3.91
CA ARG A 123 4.12 -24.30 3.12
C ARG A 123 3.49 -25.61 3.56
N TRP A 124 3.47 -25.88 4.86
CA TRP A 124 2.78 -27.04 5.44
C TRP A 124 1.31 -27.08 4.99
N GLN A 125 0.60 -25.95 5.08
CA GLN A 125 -0.81 -25.85 4.65
C GLN A 125 -0.99 -26.20 3.17
N PHE A 126 -0.18 -25.62 2.28
CA PHE A 126 -0.28 -25.83 0.84
C PHE A 126 0.10 -27.26 0.42
N LEU A 127 1.08 -27.88 1.09
CA LEU A 127 1.40 -29.30 0.90
C LEU A 127 0.20 -30.19 1.23
N HIS A 128 -0.46 -29.95 2.37
CA HIS A 128 -1.65 -30.72 2.76
C HIS A 128 -2.84 -30.50 1.80
N LEU A 129 -3.02 -29.27 1.30
CA LEU A 129 -4.06 -28.98 0.32
C LEU A 129 -3.79 -29.66 -1.03
N LYS A 130 -2.52 -29.74 -1.43
CA LYS A 130 -2.10 -30.46 -2.63
C LYS A 130 -2.34 -31.96 -2.50
N ASP A 131 -1.95 -32.56 -1.36
CA ASP A 131 -2.16 -33.99 -1.10
C ASP A 131 -3.65 -34.38 -1.10
N ARG A 132 -4.52 -33.47 -0.61
CA ARG A 132 -5.98 -33.65 -0.64
C ARG A 132 -6.64 -33.25 -1.97
N LYS A 133 -5.85 -33.03 -3.03
CA LYS A 133 -6.30 -32.65 -4.38
C LYS A 133 -7.16 -31.38 -4.42
N LYS A 134 -6.95 -30.46 -3.48
CA LYS A 134 -7.63 -29.14 -3.42
C LYS A 134 -6.89 -28.07 -4.21
N VAL A 135 -5.58 -28.26 -4.46
CA VAL A 135 -4.78 -27.43 -5.37
C VAL A 135 -4.59 -28.18 -6.68
N GLN A 136 -5.00 -27.58 -7.78
CA GLN A 136 -4.87 -28.15 -9.12
C GLN A 136 -4.23 -27.13 -10.06
N TYR A 137 -3.46 -27.63 -11.02
CA TYR A 137 -2.84 -26.82 -12.07
C TYR A 137 -3.58 -27.03 -13.39
N GLY A 138 -3.92 -25.95 -14.08
CA GLY A 138 -4.60 -26.00 -15.37
C GLY A 138 -4.94 -24.62 -15.91
N LYS A 139 -5.26 -24.53 -17.21
CA LYS A 139 -5.67 -23.27 -17.84
C LYS A 139 -7.07 -22.88 -17.35
N ARG A 140 -7.19 -21.67 -16.79
CA ARG A 140 -8.44 -21.10 -16.30
C ARG A 140 -8.52 -19.65 -16.75
N TYR A 141 -9.71 -19.19 -17.13
CA TYR A 141 -9.95 -17.78 -17.36
C TYR A 141 -9.92 -17.06 -16.02
N THR A 142 -9.04 -16.07 -15.91
CA THR A 142 -8.86 -15.24 -14.72
C THR A 142 -8.70 -13.79 -15.17
N VAL A 143 -9.10 -12.85 -14.34
CA VAL A 143 -8.82 -11.43 -14.61
C VAL A 143 -7.32 -11.24 -14.54
N PHE A 144 -6.73 -10.74 -15.61
CA PHE A 144 -5.29 -10.59 -15.76
C PHE A 144 -4.96 -9.15 -16.14
N SER A 145 -3.93 -8.61 -15.50
CA SER A 145 -3.39 -7.28 -15.76
C SER A 145 -2.03 -7.44 -16.43
N PRO A 146 -1.87 -7.04 -17.71
CA PRO A 146 -0.58 -7.09 -18.39
C PRO A 146 0.51 -6.22 -17.74
N LYS A 147 0.12 -5.27 -16.89
CA LYS A 147 1.06 -4.40 -16.16
C LYS A 147 1.62 -5.04 -14.90
N ASP A 148 0.92 -6.01 -14.32
CA ASP A 148 1.30 -6.69 -13.07
C ASP A 148 2.01 -8.03 -13.31
N ASN A 149 2.21 -8.40 -14.57
CA ASN A 149 2.84 -9.65 -15.01
C ASN A 149 4.35 -9.50 -15.14
#